data_AF-A0A2E9MF11-F1
#
_entry.id   AF-A0A2E9MF11-F1
#
_cell.length_a   1.000
_cell.length_b   1.000
_cell.length_c   1.000
_cell.angle_alpha   90.00
_cell.angle_beta   90.00
_cell.angle_gamma   90.00
#
_symmetry.space_group_name_H-M   'P 1'
#
loop_
_entity.id
_entity.type
_entity.pdbx_description
1 polymer ?
#
loop_
_entity_poly.entity_id
_entity_poly.type
_entity_poly.pdbx_seq_one_letter_code
_entity_poly.pdbx_strand_id
1 'polypeptide(L)'
;MSNELPPKESYPKSIQPLDICSFNGFVLDGKVHCHIDFSDERSGFGGHLEGGTLALTFANIAIGEIEDSVSIVGWDTIIEEEELQSK
;
A
#
# COMPACT_ATOMS: atom_id res chain seq x y z
N MET A 1 -11.79 2.85 11.88
CA MET A 1 -12.54 1.88 11.05
C MET A 1 -14.02 1.97 11.39
N SER A 2 -14.86 2.36 10.42
CA SER A 2 -16.33 2.26 10.53
C SER A 2 -16.78 0.94 9.90
N ASN A 3 -17.87 0.36 10.39
CA ASN A 3 -18.53 -0.79 9.75
C ASN A 3 -19.55 -0.37 8.67
N GLU A 4 -19.69 0.93 8.43
CA GLU A 4 -20.52 1.48 7.35
C GLU A 4 -19.72 1.54 6.04
N LEU A 5 -20.41 1.34 4.90
CA LEU A 5 -19.82 1.42 3.57
C LEU A 5 -20.00 2.84 2.98
N PRO A 6 -18.94 3.45 2.39
CA PRO A 6 -17.55 3.00 2.42
C PRO A 6 -16.94 3.22 3.83
N PRO A 7 -16.01 2.34 4.25
CA PRO A 7 -15.34 2.50 5.53
C PRO A 7 -14.67 3.87 5.60
N LYS A 8 -14.88 4.58 6.71
CA LYS A 8 -14.19 5.85 6.94
C LYS A 8 -12.71 5.58 7.18
N GLU A 9 -11.90 5.98 6.20
CA GLU A 9 -10.44 5.91 6.28
C GLU A 9 -9.91 6.68 7.49
N SER A 10 -8.93 6.07 8.17
CA SER A 10 -8.21 6.70 9.26
C SER A 10 -6.72 6.57 9.02
N TYR A 11 -6.04 7.71 8.90
CA TYR A 11 -4.60 7.79 8.67
C TYR A 11 -3.90 8.22 9.97
N PRO A 12 -3.60 7.28 10.88
CA PRO A 12 -2.90 7.61 12.12
C PRO A 12 -1.51 8.18 11.79
N LYS A 13 -1.14 9.26 12.48
CA LYS A 13 0.20 9.87 12.38
C LYS A 13 0.92 9.69 13.69
N SER A 14 2.20 9.33 13.62
CA SER A 14 3.07 9.19 14.79
C SER A 14 4.49 9.64 14.43
N ILE A 15 5.25 10.09 15.43
CA ILE A 15 6.67 10.40 15.31
C ILE A 15 7.40 9.53 16.33
N GLN A 16 7.83 8.35 15.91
CA GLN A 16 8.54 7.39 16.76
C GLN A 16 9.44 6.50 15.91
N PRO A 17 10.53 5.95 16.47
CA PRO A 17 11.33 4.95 15.78
C PRO A 17 10.53 3.65 15.65
N LEU A 18 10.48 3.09 14.45
CA LEU A 18 9.80 1.84 14.13
C LEU A 18 10.68 1.00 13.24
N ASP A 19 10.61 -0.32 13.41
CA ASP A 19 11.19 -1.27 12.47
C ASP A 19 10.20 -1.50 11.33
N ILE A 20 10.71 -1.56 10.10
CA ILE A 20 9.92 -1.92 8.93
C ILE A 20 9.94 -3.44 8.81
N CYS A 21 8.76 -4.08 8.95
CA CYS A 21 8.64 -5.53 8.87
C CYS A 21 8.41 -6.01 7.44
N SER A 22 7.61 -5.27 6.67
CA SER A 22 7.23 -5.67 5.31
C SER A 22 6.84 -4.47 4.45
N PHE A 23 7.07 -4.62 3.14
CA PHE A 23 6.40 -3.85 2.10
C PHE A 23 5.66 -4.84 1.21
N ASN A 24 4.39 -4.55 0.90
CA ASN A 24 3.62 -5.34 -0.05
C ASN A 24 2.87 -4.40 -0.98
N GLY A 25 3.01 -4.55 -2.29
CA GLY A 25 2.33 -3.66 -3.22
C GLY A 25 2.82 -3.72 -4.65
N PHE A 26 2.24 -2.85 -5.46
CA PHE A 26 2.52 -2.73 -6.89
C PHE A 26 2.75 -1.27 -7.28
N VAL A 27 3.49 -1.10 -8.38
CA VAL A 27 3.55 0.15 -9.13
C VAL A 27 2.72 -0.03 -10.40
N LEU A 28 1.59 0.68 -10.49
CA LEU A 28 0.58 0.55 -11.53
C LEU A 28 0.50 1.87 -12.28
N ASP A 29 0.98 1.91 -13.53
CA ASP A 29 1.00 3.13 -14.35
C ASP A 29 1.64 4.34 -13.62
N GLY A 30 2.77 4.09 -12.95
CA GLY A 30 3.48 5.08 -12.15
C GLY A 30 2.84 5.43 -10.79
N LYS A 31 1.71 4.82 -10.44
CA LYS A 31 1.07 4.97 -9.11
C LYS A 31 1.46 3.83 -8.19
N VAL A 32 1.78 4.15 -6.95
CA VAL A 32 2.10 3.15 -5.93
C VAL A 32 0.83 2.78 -5.18
N HIS A 33 0.50 1.49 -5.16
CA HIS A 33 -0.43 0.94 -4.19
C HIS A 33 0.35 -0.03 -3.31
N CYS A 34 0.77 0.45 -2.14
CA CYS A 34 1.61 -0.32 -1.24
C CYS A 34 1.08 -0.25 0.18
N HIS A 35 1.10 -1.38 0.86
CA HIS A 35 0.91 -1.49 2.30
C HIS A 35 2.26 -1.71 2.97
N ILE A 36 2.38 -1.15 4.17
CA ILE A 36 3.58 -1.24 5.01
C ILE A 36 3.19 -1.73 6.40
N ASP A 37 4.01 -2.64 6.94
CA ASP A 37 3.91 -3.08 8.32
C ASP A 37 5.08 -2.57 9.14
N PHE A 38 4.77 -2.03 10.32
CA PHE A 38 5.71 -1.57 11.31
C PHE A 38 5.64 -2.43 12.56
N SER A 39 6.74 -2.48 13.30
CA SER A 39 6.75 -2.96 14.68
C SER A 39 7.55 -2.06 15.61
N ASP A 40 7.16 -2.07 16.88
CA ASP A 40 7.97 -1.65 18.01
C ASP A 40 8.16 -2.81 19.01
N GLU A 41 8.67 -2.52 20.20
CA GLU A 41 8.91 -3.50 21.26
C GLU A 41 7.62 -4.19 21.80
N ARG A 42 6.42 -3.67 21.49
CA ARG A 42 5.13 -4.09 22.07
C ARG A 42 4.13 -4.56 21.03
N SER A 43 4.14 -4.01 19.83
CA SER A 43 3.04 -4.13 18.88
C SER A 43 3.52 -4.05 17.44
N GLY A 44 2.82 -4.79 16.57
CA GLY A 44 2.87 -4.62 15.13
C GLY A 44 1.61 -3.89 14.65
N PHE A 45 1.77 -3.01 13.68
CA PHE A 45 0.66 -2.30 13.05
C PHE A 45 1.03 -1.91 11.62
N GLY A 46 0.03 -1.76 10.75
CA GLY A 46 0.26 -1.48 9.35
C GLY A 46 -0.98 -0.97 8.65
N GLY A 47 -0.84 -0.68 7.37
CA GLY A 47 -1.90 -0.16 6.52
C GLY A 47 -1.35 0.38 5.21
N HIS A 48 -2.13 1.23 4.54
CA HIS A 48 -1.70 1.88 3.31
C HIS A 48 -0.47 2.78 3.57
N LEU A 49 0.52 2.67 2.69
CA LEU A 49 1.70 3.52 2.72
C LEU A 49 1.32 4.91 2.23
N GLU A 50 1.33 5.87 3.15
CA GLU A 50 0.99 7.25 2.85
C GLU A 50 2.23 8.14 2.70
N GLY A 51 2.07 9.18 1.89
CA GLY A 51 3.06 10.25 1.75
C GLY A 51 3.36 10.93 3.10
N GLY A 52 4.63 11.19 3.36
CA GLY A 52 5.11 11.75 4.63
C GLY A 52 5.64 10.72 5.62
N THR A 53 5.60 9.43 5.28
CA THR A 53 6.37 8.39 5.98
C THR A 53 7.86 8.59 5.71
N LEU A 54 8.66 8.81 6.76
CA LEU A 54 10.10 9.11 6.66
C LEU A 54 10.94 7.94 7.14
N ALA A 55 11.95 7.55 6.37
CA ALA A 55 12.95 6.58 6.82
C ALA A 55 13.90 7.23 7.83
N LEU A 56 14.03 6.63 9.02
CA LEU A 56 14.94 7.14 10.06
C LEU A 56 16.41 6.90 9.70
N THR A 57 16.74 5.70 9.18
CA THR A 57 18.10 5.33 8.78
C THR A 57 18.13 4.90 7.31
N PHE A 58 17.41 3.84 6.96
CA PHE A 58 17.26 3.34 5.59
C PHE A 58 15.97 2.53 5.45
N ALA A 59 15.53 2.33 4.21
CA ALA A 59 14.48 1.38 3.85
C ALA A 59 14.96 0.60 2.63
N ASN A 60 14.92 -0.73 2.70
CA ASN A 60 15.30 -1.60 1.59
C ASN A 60 14.04 -2.12 0.92
N ILE A 61 13.88 -1.85 -0.38
CA ILE A 61 12.75 -2.30 -1.19
C ILE A 61 13.31 -2.96 -2.44
N ALA A 62 12.94 -4.21 -2.67
CA ALA A 62 13.21 -4.90 -3.93
C ALA A 62 11.99 -4.77 -4.84
N ILE A 63 12.20 -4.34 -6.08
CA ILE A 63 11.14 -4.20 -7.08
C ILE A 63 11.42 -5.19 -8.20
N GLY A 64 10.44 -6.04 -8.49
CA GLY A 64 10.43 -6.88 -9.69
C GLY A 64 9.65 -6.17 -10.80
N GLU A 65 10.21 -6.17 -12.00
CA GLU A 65 9.55 -5.65 -13.19
C GLU A 65 8.74 -6.75 -13.88
N ILE A 66 7.56 -6.40 -14.36
CA ILE A 66 6.71 -7.27 -15.18
C ILE A 66 7.05 -7.00 -16.64
N GLU A 67 7.03 -8.03 -17.48
CA GLU A 67 7.29 -7.88 -18.93
C GLU A 67 6.38 -6.81 -19.56
N ASP A 68 6.92 -5.99 -20.45
CA ASP A 68 6.20 -4.92 -21.17
C ASP A 68 4.92 -5.39 -21.88
N SER A 69 4.84 -6.68 -22.21
CA SER A 69 3.68 -7.29 -22.86
C SER A 69 2.48 -7.51 -21.94
N VAL A 70 2.66 -7.37 -20.62
CA VAL A 70 1.65 -7.64 -19.59
C VAL A 70 1.29 -6.34 -18.87
N SER A 71 0.02 -5.94 -18.93
CA SER A 71 -0.52 -4.79 -18.20
C SER A 71 -1.40 -5.25 -17.05
N ILE A 72 -1.13 -4.71 -15.86
CA ILE A 72 -1.94 -4.91 -14.64
C ILE A 72 -2.59 -3.61 -14.14
N VAL A 73 -2.66 -2.59 -15.01
CA VAL A 73 -3.21 -1.27 -14.66
C VAL A 73 -4.68 -1.39 -14.25
N GLY A 74 -5.04 -0.80 -13.10
CA GLY A 74 -6.41 -0.79 -12.58
C GLY A 74 -6.78 -2.00 -11.73
N TRP A 75 -5.87 -2.95 -11.51
CA TRP A 75 -6.09 -4.10 -10.62
C TRP A 75 -6.42 -3.71 -9.17
N ASP A 76 -6.03 -2.50 -8.77
CA ASP A 76 -6.24 -1.96 -7.44
C ASP A 76 -7.45 -1.01 -7.34
N THR A 77 -8.25 -0.93 -8.41
CA THR A 77 -9.46 -0.11 -8.44
C THR A 77 -10.70 -0.95 -8.27
N ILE A 78 -11.66 -0.45 -7.48
CA ILE A 78 -13.00 -1.02 -7.42
C ILE A 78 -13.73 -0.55 -8.69
N ILE A 79 -14.03 -1.50 -9.57
CA ILE A 79 -14.90 -1.34 -10.73
C ILE A 79 -16.02 -2.37 -10.63
N GLU A 80 -17.21 -2.00 -11.10
CA GLU A 80 -18.33 -2.95 -11.18
C GLU A 80 -17.94 -4.11 -12.11
N GLU A 81 -18.35 -5.34 -11.78
CA GLU A 81 -17.98 -6.55 -12.53
C GLU A 81 -18.33 -6.45 -14.03
N GLU A 82 -19.38 -5.69 -14.36
CA GLU A 82 -19.83 -5.42 -15.73
C GLU A 82 -18.84 -4.58 -16.56
N GLU A 83 -18.00 -3.75 -15.92
CA GLU A 83 -16.99 -2.94 -16.60
C GLU A 83 -15.72 -3.74 -16.94
N LEU A 84 -15.43 -4.82 -16.20
CA LEU A 84 -14.30 -5.73 -16.43
C LEU A 84 -14.44 -6.54 -17.73
N GLN A 85 -15.66 -6.83 -18.19
CA GLN A 85 -15.88 -7.61 -19.42
C GLN A 85 -15.80 -6.77 -20.72
N SER A 86 -15.60 -5.46 -20.60
CA SER A 86 -15.64 -4.52 -21.72
C SER A 86 -14.27 -3.99 -22.18
N LYS A 87 -13.19 -4.39 -21.49
CA LYS A 87 -11.79 -4.07 -21.81
C LYS A 87 -11.03 -5.33 -22.23
#